data_AF-A0A955WPZ0-F1
#
_entry.id   AF-A0A955WPZ0-F1
#
_cell.length_a   1.000
_cell.length_b   1.000
_cell.length_c   1.000
_cell.angle_alpha   90.00
_cell.angle_beta   90.00
_cell.angle_gamma   90.00
#
_symmetry.space_group_name_H-M   'P 1'
#
loop_
_entity.id
_entity.type
_entity.pdbx_description
1 polymer ?
#
loop_
_entity_poly.entity_id
_entity_poly.type
_entity_poly.pdbx_seq_one_letter_code
_entity_poly.pdbx_strand_id
1 'polypeptide(L)'
;GLRRVTRRTIDAGRSFTLMQSWLERGEVEYIFVDYRLQQPLYEYARDVAKVPAAKLEAWFQYPRGRRARTGIIRHLRGHADHLHVRFWAPGSRAAAKAYIAKYGTKVLKPVPVYRKVRRGDSLWKIARRYKTSVKKLKSWNRMGRRSLLQPGQKLITGWRAPSLPSP
;
A
#
# COMPACT_ATOMS: atom_id res chain seq x y z
N GLY A 1 4.79 15.14 -13.81
CA GLY A 1 4.59 13.74 -13.41
C GLY A 1 5.94 13.13 -13.11
N LEU A 2 6.09 12.39 -12.02
CA LEU A 2 7.38 11.78 -11.65
C LEU A 2 7.89 10.90 -12.80
N ARG A 3 9.15 11.08 -13.17
CA ARG A 3 9.80 10.35 -14.26
C ARG A 3 9.82 8.86 -13.92
N ARG A 4 9.40 8.00 -14.85
CA ARG A 4 9.41 6.55 -14.65
C ARG A 4 10.83 6.07 -14.34
N VAL A 5 11.00 5.33 -13.25
CA VAL A 5 12.29 4.75 -12.88
C VAL A 5 12.63 3.60 -13.83
N THR A 6 13.87 3.52 -14.27
CA THR A 6 14.41 2.49 -15.16
C THR A 6 15.59 1.79 -14.48
N ARG A 7 16.06 0.69 -15.10
CA ARG A 7 17.28 0.00 -14.66
C ARG A 7 18.50 0.92 -14.56
N ARG A 8 18.56 1.95 -15.40
CA ARG A 8 19.70 2.88 -15.49
C ARG A 8 19.57 4.08 -14.55
N THR A 9 18.36 4.38 -14.10
CA THR A 9 18.08 5.60 -13.33
C THR A 9 17.73 5.32 -11.87
N ILE A 10 17.59 4.06 -11.47
CA ILE A 10 17.40 3.70 -10.08
C ILE A 10 18.70 3.89 -9.31
N ASP A 11 18.64 4.61 -8.19
CA ASP A 11 19.73 4.64 -7.21
C ASP A 11 19.71 3.33 -6.42
N ALA A 12 20.35 2.31 -6.98
CA ALA A 12 20.35 0.96 -6.40
C ALA A 12 20.96 0.96 -4.99
N GLY A 13 22.00 1.78 -4.75
CA GLY A 13 22.66 1.84 -3.46
C GLY A 13 21.75 2.38 -2.36
N ARG A 14 21.17 3.57 -2.53
CA ARG A 14 20.25 4.12 -1.51
C ARG A 14 19.00 3.27 -1.36
N SER A 15 18.44 2.82 -2.47
CA SER A 15 17.20 2.02 -2.46
C SER A 15 17.42 0.68 -1.76
N PHE A 16 18.53 -0.01 -2.07
CA PHE A 16 18.82 -1.30 -1.44
C PHE A 16 19.21 -1.15 0.02
N THR A 17 20.05 -0.18 0.39
CA THR A 17 20.42 0.06 1.80
C THR A 17 19.19 0.27 2.68
N LEU A 18 18.19 1.01 2.19
CA LEU A 18 16.92 1.17 2.89
C LEU A 18 16.18 -0.17 3.04
N MET A 19 16.06 -0.94 1.95
CA MET A 19 15.41 -2.27 1.98
C MET A 19 16.12 -3.23 2.92
N GLN A 20 17.46 -3.25 2.89
CA GLN A 20 18.31 -4.11 3.70
C GLN A 20 18.08 -3.87 5.18
N SER A 21 17.87 -2.61 5.61
CA SER A 21 17.59 -2.30 7.02
C SER A 21 16.35 -3.02 7.56
N TRP A 22 15.34 -3.26 6.72
CA TRP A 22 14.14 -3.98 7.11
C TRP A 22 14.25 -5.48 6.93
N LEU A 23 14.93 -5.93 5.87
CA LEU A 23 15.14 -7.35 5.56
C LEU A 23 15.97 -8.04 6.63
N GLU A 24 17.03 -7.38 7.12
CA GLU A 24 17.89 -7.90 8.19
C GLU A 24 17.14 -8.04 9.53
N ARG A 25 16.15 -7.20 9.77
CA ARG A 25 15.36 -7.19 11.02
C ARG A 25 14.16 -8.13 10.97
N GLY A 26 13.89 -8.77 9.83
CA GLY A 26 12.73 -9.64 9.65
C GLY A 26 11.38 -8.91 9.78
N GLU A 27 11.38 -7.58 9.59
CA GLU A 27 10.20 -6.74 9.84
C GLU A 27 9.29 -6.59 8.63
N VAL A 28 9.53 -7.35 7.56
CA VAL A 28 8.82 -7.18 6.29
C VAL A 28 8.36 -8.53 5.76
N GLU A 29 7.08 -8.60 5.44
CA GLU A 29 6.44 -9.74 4.81
C GLU A 29 6.70 -9.72 3.29
N TYR A 30 6.55 -8.56 2.64
CA TYR A 30 6.84 -8.37 1.21
C TYR A 30 7.32 -6.96 0.87
N ILE A 31 8.17 -6.85 -0.15
CA ILE A 31 8.52 -5.59 -0.83
C ILE A 31 8.17 -5.75 -2.30
N PHE A 32 7.16 -5.05 -2.80
CA PHE A 32 6.81 -5.10 -4.22
C PHE A 32 7.57 -4.05 -5.02
N VAL A 33 8.29 -4.54 -6.03
CA VAL A 33 9.13 -3.78 -6.96
C VAL A 33 8.97 -4.36 -8.36
N ASP A 34 8.86 -3.52 -9.39
CA ASP A 34 8.84 -3.99 -10.78
C ASP A 34 10.03 -4.94 -11.06
N TYR A 35 9.77 -6.06 -11.73
CA TYR A 35 10.77 -7.14 -11.89
C TYR A 35 12.04 -6.64 -12.57
N ARG A 36 11.92 -5.67 -13.49
CA ARG A 36 13.06 -5.11 -14.20
C ARG A 36 13.98 -4.32 -13.27
N LEU A 37 13.43 -3.68 -12.24
CA LEU A 37 14.19 -2.89 -11.27
C LEU A 37 14.84 -3.77 -10.19
N GLN A 38 14.41 -5.02 -10.04
CA GLN A 38 15.06 -5.96 -9.12
C GLN A 38 16.47 -6.33 -9.55
N GLN A 39 16.77 -6.35 -10.86
CA GLN A 39 18.10 -6.67 -11.37
C GLN A 39 19.21 -5.76 -10.79
N PRO A 40 19.17 -4.42 -10.97
CA PRO A 40 20.22 -3.56 -10.43
C PRO A 40 20.28 -3.58 -8.90
N LEU A 41 19.16 -3.83 -8.21
CA LEU A 41 19.13 -4.01 -6.76
C LEU A 41 19.84 -5.30 -6.34
N TYR A 42 19.60 -6.40 -7.05
CA TYR A 42 20.24 -7.70 -6.82
C TYR A 42 21.75 -7.63 -7.10
N GLU A 43 22.14 -7.02 -8.22
CA GLU A 43 23.55 -6.82 -8.59
C GLU A 43 24.27 -5.96 -7.53
N TYR A 44 23.68 -4.86 -7.09
CA TYR A 44 24.24 -4.06 -5.99
C TYR A 44 24.37 -4.87 -4.69
N ALA A 45 23.32 -5.61 -4.32
CA ALA A 45 23.32 -6.44 -3.12
C ALA A 45 24.44 -7.50 -3.12
N ARG A 46 24.65 -8.16 -4.26
CA ARG A 46 25.67 -9.19 -4.45
C ARG A 46 27.08 -8.59 -4.53
N ASP A 47 27.26 -7.60 -5.40
CA ASP A 47 28.59 -7.16 -5.83
C ASP A 47 29.17 -6.07 -4.94
N VAL A 48 28.32 -5.20 -4.38
CA VAL A 48 28.74 -4.06 -3.55
C VAL A 48 28.47 -4.35 -2.07
N ALA A 49 27.23 -4.66 -1.71
CA ALA A 49 26.86 -4.92 -0.31
C ALA A 49 27.32 -6.30 0.20
N LYS A 50 27.84 -7.16 -0.68
CA LYS A 50 28.36 -8.51 -0.38
C LYS A 50 27.38 -9.37 0.41
N VAL A 51 26.09 -9.28 0.11
CA VAL A 51 25.04 -10.08 0.75
C VAL A 51 25.26 -11.56 0.43
N PRO A 52 25.28 -12.45 1.44
CA PRO A 52 25.44 -13.89 1.23
C PRO A 52 24.39 -14.48 0.27
N ALA A 53 24.79 -15.44 -0.55
CA ALA A 53 23.92 -16.07 -1.56
C ALA A 53 22.60 -16.60 -0.99
N ALA A 54 22.63 -17.21 0.21
CA ALA A 54 21.44 -17.69 0.89
C ALA A 54 20.43 -16.56 1.21
N LYS A 55 20.92 -15.38 1.62
CA LYS A 55 20.08 -14.20 1.84
C LYS A 55 19.56 -13.64 0.52
N LEU A 56 20.37 -13.61 -0.53
CA LEU A 56 19.92 -13.20 -1.87
C LEU A 56 18.76 -14.09 -2.37
N GLU A 57 18.87 -15.42 -2.20
CA GLU A 57 17.82 -16.37 -2.56
C GLU A 57 16.55 -16.19 -1.72
N ALA A 58 16.70 -15.92 -0.42
CA ALA A 58 15.57 -15.67 0.47
C ALA A 58 14.89 -14.33 0.17
N TRP A 59 15.65 -13.30 -0.18
CA TRP A 59 15.15 -11.94 -0.32
C TRP A 59 14.63 -11.63 -1.72
N PHE A 60 15.30 -12.05 -2.79
CA PHE A 60 14.91 -11.65 -4.14
C PHE A 60 14.09 -12.70 -4.88
N GLN A 61 13.11 -12.25 -5.66
CA GLN A 61 12.47 -13.06 -6.70
C GLN A 61 13.37 -13.20 -7.93
N TYR A 62 14.06 -12.13 -8.33
CA TYR A 62 15.08 -12.15 -9.38
C TYR A 62 16.29 -13.00 -8.92
N PRO A 63 16.94 -13.78 -9.81
CA PRO A 63 16.73 -13.89 -11.26
C PRO A 63 15.71 -14.96 -11.69
N ARG A 64 14.97 -15.58 -10.77
CA ARG A 64 14.12 -16.78 -11.02
C ARG A 64 12.90 -16.56 -11.94
N GLY A 65 12.74 -15.37 -12.51
CA GLY A 65 11.67 -15.03 -13.43
C GLY A 65 10.49 -14.32 -12.76
N ARG A 66 9.77 -13.52 -13.55
CA ARG A 66 8.65 -12.68 -13.09
C ARG A 66 7.49 -13.45 -12.47
N ARG A 67 7.37 -14.75 -12.77
CA ARG A 67 6.32 -15.65 -12.27
C ARG A 67 6.75 -16.45 -11.03
N ALA A 68 8.02 -16.38 -10.61
CA ALA A 68 8.48 -17.07 -9.41
C ALA A 68 7.70 -16.58 -8.18
N ARG A 69 7.36 -17.48 -7.24
CA ARG A 69 6.50 -17.15 -6.09
C ARG A 69 7.26 -16.95 -4.79
N THR A 70 8.58 -17.11 -4.83
CA THR A 70 9.50 -17.04 -3.68
C THR A 70 10.32 -15.75 -3.70
N GLY A 71 10.79 -15.33 -2.52
CA GLY A 71 11.46 -14.04 -2.28
C GLY A 71 10.57 -13.05 -1.52
N ILE A 72 11.17 -12.21 -0.67
CA ILE A 72 10.47 -11.10 0.01
C ILE A 72 10.27 -9.92 -0.96
N ILE A 73 11.30 -9.56 -1.72
CA ILE A 73 11.28 -8.62 -2.83
C ILE A 73 10.67 -9.28 -4.06
N ARG A 74 9.46 -8.86 -4.45
CA ARG A 74 8.63 -9.53 -5.46
C ARG A 74 8.07 -8.57 -6.49
N HIS A 75 7.76 -9.12 -7.65
CA HIS A 75 7.08 -8.38 -8.69
C HIS A 75 5.58 -8.24 -8.42
N LEU A 76 5.09 -7.00 -8.53
CA LEU A 76 3.67 -6.72 -8.67
C LEU A 76 3.46 -5.61 -9.72
N ARG A 77 2.47 -5.78 -10.60
CA ARG A 77 2.15 -4.80 -11.65
C ARG A 77 1.81 -3.45 -11.00
N GLY A 78 2.33 -2.36 -11.57
CA GLY A 78 2.08 -0.99 -11.07
C GLY A 78 3.21 -0.39 -10.21
N HIS A 79 4.22 -1.18 -9.81
CA HIS A 79 5.28 -0.76 -8.88
C HIS A 79 6.58 -0.38 -9.62
N ALA A 80 6.46 0.40 -10.70
CA ALA A 80 7.59 0.79 -11.55
C ALA A 80 8.20 2.15 -11.16
N ASP A 81 7.56 2.88 -10.26
CA ASP A 81 7.91 4.22 -9.80
C ASP A 81 7.82 4.36 -8.27
N HIS A 82 7.37 3.32 -7.57
CA HIS A 82 7.28 3.26 -6.12
C HIS A 82 7.50 1.83 -5.61
N LEU A 83 7.89 1.74 -4.34
CA LEU A 83 8.03 0.50 -3.59
C LEU A 83 6.79 0.34 -2.71
N HIS A 84 6.14 -0.82 -2.74
CA HIS A 84 5.10 -1.14 -1.75
C HIS A 84 5.70 -2.09 -0.73
N VAL A 85 5.81 -1.65 0.51
CA VAL A 85 6.33 -2.46 1.62
C VAL A 85 5.18 -2.90 2.51
N ARG A 86 5.11 -4.20 2.80
CA ARG A 86 4.19 -4.76 3.80
C ARG A 86 4.99 -5.20 5.00
N PHE A 87 4.92 -4.42 6.07
CA PHE A 87 5.64 -4.70 7.31
C PHE A 87 5.02 -5.87 8.08
N TRP A 88 5.86 -6.80 8.52
CA TRP A 88 5.59 -7.75 9.58
C TRP A 88 6.08 -7.15 10.90
N ALA A 89 5.19 -6.44 11.60
CA ALA A 89 5.50 -5.77 12.86
C ALA A 89 4.70 -6.40 14.01
N PRO A 90 5.11 -7.57 14.53
CA PRO A 90 4.37 -8.28 15.58
C PRO A 90 4.26 -7.43 16.86
N GLY A 91 5.30 -6.67 17.21
CA GLY A 91 5.28 -5.72 18.33
C GLY A 91 4.21 -4.63 18.15
N SER A 92 4.13 -4.01 16.97
CA SER A 92 3.10 -2.98 16.69
C SER A 92 1.69 -3.58 16.69
N ARG A 93 1.52 -4.80 16.16
CA ARG A 93 0.24 -5.52 16.19
C ARG A 93 -0.18 -5.85 17.62
N ALA A 94 0.74 -6.35 18.45
CA ALA A 94 0.51 -6.64 19.86
C ALA A 94 0.17 -5.38 20.64
N ALA A 95 0.93 -4.29 20.45
CA ALA A 95 0.67 -3.00 21.07
C ALA A 95 -0.71 -2.44 20.67
N ALA A 96 -1.08 -2.52 19.39
CA ALA A 96 -2.40 -2.11 18.93
C ALA A 96 -3.52 -2.96 19.58
N LYS A 97 -3.34 -4.28 19.67
CA LYS A 97 -4.29 -5.18 20.34
C LYS A 97 -4.43 -4.84 21.83
N ALA A 98 -3.32 -4.63 22.54
CA ALA A 98 -3.31 -4.26 23.95
C ALA A 98 -3.98 -2.89 24.18
N TYR A 99 -3.72 -1.92 23.31
CA TYR A 99 -4.35 -0.60 23.35
C TYR A 99 -5.87 -0.70 23.18
N ILE A 100 -6.35 -1.48 22.20
CA ILE A 100 -7.79 -1.70 21.97
C ILE A 100 -8.43 -2.45 23.14
N ALA A 101 -7.73 -3.43 23.72
CA ALA A 101 -8.22 -4.14 24.90
C ALA A 101 -8.39 -3.18 26.10
N LYS A 102 -7.46 -2.24 26.29
CA LYS A 102 -7.49 -1.26 27.39
C LYS A 102 -8.54 -0.17 27.21
N TYR A 103 -8.69 0.38 26.00
CA TYR A 103 -9.54 1.57 25.76
C TYR A 103 -10.84 1.27 24.98
N GLY A 104 -11.07 0.00 24.61
CA GLY A 104 -12.20 -0.42 23.79
C GLY A 104 -12.08 -0.02 22.32
N THR A 105 -13.06 -0.38 21.50
CA THR A 105 -13.05 -0.16 20.04
C THR A 105 -13.35 1.27 19.62
N LYS A 106 -13.83 2.13 20.53
CA LYS A 106 -14.16 3.54 20.25
C LYS A 106 -12.95 4.39 19.86
N VAL A 107 -11.75 3.98 20.26
CA VAL A 107 -10.49 4.66 19.88
C VAL A 107 -10.14 4.49 18.41
N LEU A 108 -10.75 3.51 17.74
CA LEU A 108 -10.46 3.22 16.35
C LEU A 108 -11.21 4.19 15.44
N LYS A 109 -10.45 4.91 14.61
CA LYS A 109 -11.05 5.81 13.62
C LYS A 109 -11.75 4.99 12.53
N PRO A 110 -13.01 5.31 12.20
CA PRO A 110 -13.73 4.61 11.15
C PRO A 110 -13.10 4.87 9.77
N VAL A 111 -13.17 3.86 8.90
CA VAL A 111 -12.56 3.91 7.57
C VAL A 111 -13.59 4.39 6.55
N PRO A 112 -13.27 5.39 5.72
CA PRO A 112 -14.19 5.86 4.68
C PRO A 112 -14.40 4.78 3.61
N VAL A 113 -15.66 4.59 3.24
CA VAL A 113 -16.07 3.75 2.11
C VAL A 113 -16.20 4.65 0.89
N TYR A 114 -15.49 4.32 -0.19
CA TYR A 114 -15.46 5.13 -1.40
C TYR A 114 -16.22 4.48 -2.54
N ARG A 115 -16.80 5.33 -3.39
CA ARG A 115 -17.36 4.97 -4.68
C ARG A 115 -16.90 5.94 -5.75
N LYS A 116 -16.58 5.41 -6.95
CA LYS A 116 -16.37 6.24 -8.14
C LYS A 116 -17.71 6.65 -8.73
N VAL A 117 -17.92 7.95 -8.91
CA VAL A 117 -19.10 8.54 -9.55
C VAL A 117 -19.12 8.15 -11.03
N ARG A 118 -20.29 7.80 -11.54
CA ARG A 118 -20.55 7.39 -12.93
C ARG A 118 -21.48 8.41 -13.59
N ARG A 119 -21.48 8.45 -14.93
CA ARG A 119 -22.42 9.28 -15.70
C ARG A 119 -23.87 8.94 -15.31
N GLY A 120 -24.69 9.96 -15.07
CA GLY A 120 -26.10 9.80 -14.65
C GLY A 120 -26.31 9.61 -13.14
N ASP A 121 -25.24 9.57 -12.34
CA ASP A 121 -25.36 9.65 -10.88
C ASP A 121 -25.80 11.03 -10.43
N SER A 122 -26.55 11.04 -9.32
CA SER A 122 -26.83 12.24 -8.54
C SER A 122 -26.56 11.95 -7.07
N LEU A 123 -26.33 13.00 -6.27
CA LEU A 123 -26.15 12.86 -4.82
C LEU A 123 -27.35 12.15 -4.19
N TRP A 124 -28.55 12.39 -4.70
CA TRP A 124 -29.77 11.74 -4.23
C TRP A 124 -29.77 10.23 -4.52
N LYS A 125 -29.48 9.82 -5.76
CA LYS A 125 -29.41 8.40 -6.13
C LYS A 125 -28.35 7.65 -5.32
N ILE A 126 -27.19 8.29 -5.11
CA ILE A 126 -26.11 7.72 -4.31
C ILE A 126 -26.52 7.64 -2.83
N ALA A 127 -27.10 8.70 -2.27
CA ALA A 127 -27.54 8.72 -0.87
C ALA A 127 -28.53 7.58 -0.58
N ARG A 128 -29.53 7.40 -1.44
CA ARG A 128 -30.52 6.32 -1.34
C ARG A 128 -29.87 4.94 -1.40
N ARG A 129 -28.97 4.71 -2.36
CA ARG A 129 -28.26 3.43 -2.52
C ARG A 129 -27.44 3.05 -1.28
N TYR A 130 -26.77 4.02 -0.67
CA TYR A 130 -25.89 3.80 0.49
C TYR A 130 -26.59 4.04 1.83
N LYS A 131 -27.93 4.16 1.85
CA LYS A 131 -28.74 4.38 3.06
C LYS A 131 -28.21 5.56 3.90
N THR A 132 -27.84 6.65 3.24
CA THR A 132 -27.36 7.90 3.86
C THR A 132 -28.17 9.10 3.33
N SER A 133 -27.82 10.32 3.72
CA SER A 133 -28.46 11.54 3.26
C SER A 133 -27.54 12.38 2.37
N VAL A 134 -28.12 13.20 1.51
CA VAL A 134 -27.38 14.17 0.69
C VAL A 134 -26.56 15.11 1.57
N LYS A 135 -27.11 15.56 2.70
CA LYS A 135 -26.40 16.40 3.68
C LYS A 135 -25.14 15.71 4.23
N LYS A 136 -25.24 14.42 4.60
CA LYS A 136 -24.10 13.62 5.06
C LYS A 136 -23.06 13.43 3.96
N LEU A 137 -23.48 13.06 2.75
CA LEU A 137 -22.56 12.96 1.60
C LEU A 137 -21.81 14.27 1.36
N LYS A 138 -22.51 15.41 1.34
CA LYS A 138 -21.88 16.70 1.13
C LYS A 138 -20.90 17.04 2.24
N SER A 139 -21.26 16.79 3.49
CA SER A 139 -20.38 17.00 4.65
C SER A 139 -19.11 16.14 4.58
N TRP A 140 -19.24 14.83 4.35
CA TRP A 140 -18.10 13.91 4.27
C TRP A 140 -17.13 14.25 3.13
N ASN A 141 -17.66 14.81 2.03
CA ASN A 141 -16.88 15.14 0.84
C ASN A 141 -16.55 16.63 0.72
N ARG A 142 -16.76 17.41 1.79
CA ARG A 142 -16.50 18.86 1.83
C ARG A 142 -17.15 19.62 0.65
N MET A 143 -18.36 19.23 0.25
CA MET A 143 -19.09 19.81 -0.87
C MET A 143 -19.98 20.98 -0.41
N GLY A 144 -19.76 22.15 -0.99
CA GLY A 144 -20.56 23.35 -0.78
C GLY A 144 -21.88 23.36 -1.54
N ARG A 145 -22.60 24.49 -1.48
CA ARG A 145 -23.90 24.66 -2.18
C ARG A 145 -23.78 24.49 -3.69
N ARG A 146 -22.72 25.05 -4.29
CA ARG A 146 -22.46 25.04 -5.75
C ARG A 146 -21.66 23.82 -6.23
N SER A 147 -21.28 22.91 -5.34
CA SER A 147 -20.48 21.75 -5.73
C SER A 147 -21.30 20.77 -6.57
N LEU A 148 -20.83 20.51 -7.80
CA LEU A 148 -21.41 19.54 -8.72
C LEU A 148 -20.67 18.22 -8.62
N LEU A 149 -21.40 17.12 -8.85
CA LEU A 149 -20.79 15.79 -9.00
C LEU A 149 -20.19 15.66 -10.39
N GLN A 150 -18.94 15.18 -10.47
CA GLN A 150 -18.30 14.89 -11.74
C GLN A 150 -18.12 13.38 -11.95
N PRO A 151 -18.43 12.84 -13.14
CA PRO A 151 -18.07 11.47 -13.47
C PRO A 151 -16.59 11.21 -13.22
N GLY A 152 -16.28 10.10 -12.58
CA GLY A 152 -14.92 9.73 -12.20
C GLY A 152 -14.48 10.18 -10.81
N GLN A 153 -15.21 11.10 -10.18
CA GLN A 153 -14.90 11.58 -8.83
C GLN A 153 -14.99 10.44 -7.79
N LYS A 154 -14.04 10.38 -6.86
CA LYS A 154 -14.04 9.45 -5.73
C LYS A 154 -14.83 10.09 -4.58
N LEU A 155 -15.98 9.50 -4.24
CA LEU A 155 -16.90 10.03 -3.24
C LEU A 155 -16.94 9.11 -2.02
N ILE A 156 -16.81 9.67 -0.81
CA ILE A 156 -17.09 8.99 0.46
C ILE A 156 -18.60 8.79 0.55
N THR A 157 -19.03 7.53 0.59
CA THR A 157 -20.45 7.15 0.66
C THR A 157 -20.86 6.59 2.02
N GLY A 158 -19.90 6.40 2.93
CA GLY A 158 -20.15 5.92 4.27
C GLY A 158 -18.85 5.68 5.02
N TRP A 159 -19.00 5.13 6.22
CA TRP A 159 -17.90 4.82 7.13
C TRP A 159 -18.10 3.40 7.63
N ARG A 160 -17.03 2.60 7.66
CA ARG A 160 -17.06 1.25 8.23
C ARG A 160 -16.15 1.16 9.44
N ALA A 161 -16.47 0.22 10.32
CA ALA A 161 -15.53 -0.16 11.38
C ALA A 161 -14.20 -0.61 10.74
N PRO A 162 -13.06 -0.18 11.31
CA PRO A 162 -11.78 -0.68 10.86
C PRO A 162 -11.71 -2.18 11.13
N SER A 163 -11.15 -2.92 10.18
CA SER A 163 -10.83 -4.33 10.39
C SER A 163 -9.69 -4.41 11.40
N LEU A 164 -9.87 -5.20 12.46
CA LEU A 164 -8.76 -5.55 13.34
C LEU A 164 -7.68 -6.27 12.51
N PRO A 165 -6.40 -6.08 12.84
CA PRO A 165 -5.35 -6.85 12.19
C PRO A 165 -5.65 -8.33 12.39
N SER A 166 -5.80 -9.07 11.28
CA SER A 166 -5.85 -10.53 11.32
C SER A 166 -4.55 -11.06 11.94
N PRO A 167 -4.60 -12.21 12.67
CA PRO A 167 -3.40 -12.87 13.17
C PRO A 167 -2.32 -12.98 12.08
#